data_AF-A0A2E8JX26-F1
#
_entry.id   AF-A0A2E8JX26-F1
#
_cell.length_a   1.000
_cell.length_b   1.000
_cell.length_c   1.000
_cell.angle_alpha   90.00
_cell.angle_beta   90.00
_cell.angle_gamma   90.00
#
_symmetry.space_group_name_H-M   'P 1'
#
loop_
_entity.id
_entity.type
_entity.pdbx_description
1 polymer ?
#
loop_
_entity_poly.entity_id
_entity_poly.type
_entity_poly.pdbx_seq_one_letter_code
_entity_poly.pdbx_strand_id
1 'polypeptide(L)'
;RGMNQDRLRFRWRAPLALVALLSMLVIISFAVRHVIGGNAFVVEVKEQLESGGVPLRHAFGTIGDDLGSWSRAVGHDGQPMSDMVYSQELATTGCLGTNIYLDRYLADGDRRIKVLVTYHAVGDQSSFCVPEQCWNSSGMRKSIGPQVVDFDLDLDAVTTAGSPVNPVTGDPYPVVEVLELGRPVPVHLPVGTPEMTITQFDVNGERRKLVGGYFFIVDGRLTPNRKDLATKDGYFCKVQLEYSGTRQDGEGSYAVFAEFVEIAEDLLPSLLPEIMRCLPDSPGIEGSAGPVESVGAPPVEATRPQNTNPRSNGDRSPNS
;
A
#
# COMPACT_ATOMS: atom_id res chain seq x y z
N ARG A 1 58.34 41.96 43.65
CA ARG A 1 57.69 40.65 43.85
C ARG A 1 57.09 40.26 42.52
N GLY A 2 57.61 39.20 41.90
CA GLY A 2 57.34 38.85 40.51
C GLY A 2 55.95 38.24 40.30
N MET A 3 55.36 38.56 39.15
CA MET A 3 54.35 37.73 38.50
C MET A 3 54.93 37.32 37.14
N ASN A 4 55.38 36.07 37.06
CA ASN A 4 55.69 35.38 35.81
C ASN A 4 54.38 35.22 35.04
N GLN A 5 54.17 36.05 34.02
CA GLN A 5 53.22 35.72 32.96
C GLN A 5 53.98 34.89 31.92
N ASP A 6 53.96 33.58 32.10
CA ASP A 6 54.32 32.63 31.06
C ASP A 6 53.32 32.80 29.91
N ARG A 7 53.72 33.59 28.92
CA ARG A 7 53.01 33.77 27.66
C ARG A 7 52.95 32.40 26.98
N LEU A 8 51.77 31.79 27.01
CA LEU A 8 51.37 30.70 26.12
C LEU A 8 51.65 31.13 24.68
N ARG A 9 52.82 30.76 24.16
CA ARG A 9 53.17 30.96 22.75
C ARG A 9 52.28 30.05 21.94
N PHE A 10 51.17 30.61 21.45
CA PHE A 10 50.26 29.96 20.52
C PHE A 10 51.06 29.64 19.24
N ARG A 11 51.54 28.40 19.15
CA ARG A 11 52.35 27.92 18.02
C ARG A 11 51.46 28.00 16.79
N TRP A 12 51.85 28.82 15.82
CA TRP A 12 51.19 29.07 14.52
C TRP A 12 50.81 27.82 13.69
N ARG A 13 51.18 26.61 14.15
CA ARG A 13 50.79 25.33 13.55
C ARG A 13 49.45 24.78 14.05
N ALA A 14 48.92 25.29 15.17
CA ALA A 14 47.60 24.90 15.68
C ALA A 14 46.41 25.24 14.75
N PRO A 15 46.32 26.43 14.12
CA PRO A 15 45.19 26.75 13.24
C PRO A 15 45.19 25.90 11.95
N LEU A 16 46.37 25.56 11.41
CA LEU A 16 46.48 24.69 10.24
C LEU A 16 46.02 23.25 10.54
N ALA A 17 46.35 22.73 11.72
CA ALA A 17 45.88 21.41 12.15
C ALA A 17 44.35 21.40 12.33
N LEU A 18 43.77 22.46 12.88
CA LEU A 18 42.31 22.59 13.05
C LEU A 18 41.57 22.64 11.72
N VAL A 19 42.07 23.42 10.75
CA VAL A 19 41.48 23.51 9.41
C VAL A 19 41.53 22.15 8.71
N ALA A 20 42.67 21.44 8.76
CA ALA A 20 42.78 20.11 8.17
C ALA A 20 41.78 19.10 8.77
N LEU A 21 41.57 19.15 10.08
CA LEU A 21 40.66 18.26 10.81
C LEU A 21 39.18 18.55 10.47
N LEU A 22 38.82 19.82 10.36
CA LEU A 22 37.48 20.25 9.91
C LEU A 22 37.22 19.84 8.45
N SER A 23 38.19 20.00 7.56
CA SER A 23 38.09 19.55 6.16
C SER A 23 37.89 18.05 6.06
N MET A 24 38.62 17.25 6.86
CA MET A 24 38.42 15.81 6.92
C MET A 24 37.02 15.44 7.39
N LEU A 25 36.48 16.11 8.41
CA LEU A 25 35.13 15.86 8.92
C LEU A 25 34.05 16.13 7.87
N VAL A 26 34.20 17.20 7.07
CA VAL A 26 33.27 17.50 5.97
C VAL A 26 33.34 16.43 4.88
N ILE A 27 34.54 16.00 4.51
CA ILE A 27 34.74 14.96 3.49
C ILE A 27 34.18 13.61 3.97
N ILE A 28 34.44 13.23 5.23
CA ILE A 28 33.92 12.00 5.84
C ILE A 28 32.38 12.06 5.91
N SER A 29 31.80 13.20 6.30
CA SER A 29 30.34 13.37 6.33
C SER A 29 29.71 13.21 4.94
N PHE A 30 30.33 13.78 3.90
CA PHE A 30 29.88 13.60 2.51
C PHE A 30 30.02 12.15 2.03
N ALA A 31 31.15 11.50 2.34
CA ALA A 31 31.40 10.11 1.97
C ALA A 31 30.42 9.15 2.67
N VAL A 32 30.15 9.36 3.96
CA VAL A 32 29.18 8.57 4.73
C VAL A 32 27.77 8.74 4.18
N ARG A 33 27.36 9.97 3.81
CA ARG A 33 26.05 10.22 3.19
C ARG A 33 25.91 9.53 1.84
N HIS A 34 26.97 9.48 1.02
CA HIS A 34 26.96 8.77 -0.26
C HIS A 34 27.03 7.25 -0.13
N VAL A 35 27.80 6.72 0.81
CA VAL A 35 27.90 5.27 1.01
C VAL A 35 26.63 4.70 1.64
N ILE A 36 26.03 5.39 2.61
CA ILE A 36 24.76 4.97 3.22
C ILE A 36 23.59 5.14 2.24
N GLY A 37 23.52 6.29 1.54
CA GLY A 37 22.47 6.53 0.54
C GLY A 37 22.59 5.62 -0.69
N GLY A 38 23.82 5.32 -1.13
CA GLY A 38 24.09 4.42 -2.26
C GLY A 38 23.79 2.96 -1.94
N ASN A 39 24.13 2.48 -0.74
CA ASN A 39 23.84 1.10 -0.36
C ASN A 39 22.33 0.86 -0.13
N ALA A 40 21.58 1.85 0.37
CA ALA A 40 20.12 1.75 0.45
C ALA A 40 19.49 1.63 -0.95
N PHE A 41 19.94 2.45 -1.90
CA PHE A 41 19.48 2.41 -3.29
C PHE A 41 19.84 1.10 -4.00
N VAL A 42 21.04 0.54 -3.76
CA VAL A 42 21.49 -0.70 -4.40
C VAL A 42 20.79 -1.95 -3.84
N VAL A 43 20.42 -1.97 -2.56
CA VAL A 43 19.65 -3.07 -1.96
C VAL A 43 18.24 -3.10 -2.54
N GLU A 44 17.60 -1.93 -2.69
CA GLU A 44 16.27 -1.79 -3.28
C GLU A 44 16.25 -2.26 -4.75
N VAL A 45 17.25 -1.89 -5.55
CA VAL A 45 17.36 -2.30 -6.96
C VAL A 45 17.64 -3.81 -7.13
N LYS A 46 18.34 -4.45 -6.18
CA LYS A 46 18.67 -5.88 -6.28
C LYS A 46 17.47 -6.77 -5.93
N GLU A 47 16.71 -6.44 -4.90
CA GLU A 47 15.46 -7.14 -4.54
C GLU A 47 14.40 -6.99 -5.66
N GLN A 48 14.42 -5.87 -6.38
CA GLN A 48 13.58 -5.59 -7.55
C GLN A 48 13.91 -6.46 -8.79
N LEU A 49 15.18 -6.73 -9.06
CA LEU A 49 15.61 -7.55 -10.21
C LEU A 49 15.34 -9.05 -10.00
N GLU A 50 15.30 -9.51 -8.76
CA GLU A 50 15.09 -10.93 -8.43
C GLU A 50 13.60 -11.32 -8.41
N SER A 51 12.67 -10.38 -8.21
CA SER A 51 11.23 -10.64 -8.09
C SER A 51 10.42 -10.48 -9.40
N GLY A 52 10.96 -9.76 -10.41
CA GLY A 52 10.26 -9.54 -11.69
C GLY A 52 9.01 -8.65 -11.60
N GLY A 53 8.74 -8.04 -10.44
CA GLY A 53 7.60 -7.16 -10.24
C GLY A 53 7.82 -5.73 -10.73
N VAL A 54 6.71 -5.01 -10.96
CA VAL A 54 6.76 -3.59 -11.32
C VAL A 54 7.14 -2.76 -10.09
N PRO A 55 8.08 -1.80 -10.17
CA PRO A 55 8.45 -0.99 -9.00
C PRO A 55 7.44 0.14 -8.75
N LEU A 56 7.35 0.59 -7.50
CA LEU A 56 6.67 1.85 -7.17
C LEU A 56 7.32 3.02 -7.92
N ARG A 57 6.51 4.00 -8.33
CA ARG A 57 7.01 5.28 -8.87
C ARG A 57 7.58 6.17 -7.77
N HIS A 58 6.97 6.12 -6.59
CA HIS A 58 7.45 6.81 -5.38
C HIS A 58 7.20 5.94 -4.15
N ALA A 59 8.06 6.07 -3.13
CA ALA A 59 7.83 5.42 -1.84
C ALA A 59 6.58 6.00 -1.15
N PHE A 60 5.80 5.17 -0.43
CA PHE A 60 4.61 5.64 0.29
C PHE A 60 4.91 6.68 1.37
N GLY A 61 6.14 6.74 1.89
CA GLY A 61 6.57 7.80 2.80
C GLY A 61 6.54 9.21 2.17
N THR A 62 6.39 9.31 0.84
CA THR A 62 6.23 10.58 0.11
C THR A 62 4.78 11.06 0.05
N ILE A 63 3.81 10.28 0.54
CA ILE A 63 2.43 10.75 0.72
C ILE A 63 2.45 11.89 1.73
N GLY A 64 1.77 12.99 1.39
CA GLY A 64 1.71 14.20 2.20
C GLY A 64 1.17 13.95 3.61
N ASP A 65 1.54 14.84 4.53
CA ASP A 65 1.04 14.82 5.89
C ASP A 65 -0.39 15.39 6.00
N ASP A 66 -0.82 16.17 5.00
CA ASP A 66 -2.13 16.80 4.90
C ASP A 66 -2.92 16.18 3.74
N LEU A 67 -4.12 15.69 4.03
CA LEU A 67 -5.02 15.00 3.11
C LEU A 67 -6.44 15.55 3.33
N GLY A 68 -6.76 16.66 2.66
CA GLY A 68 -8.02 17.36 2.85
C GLY A 68 -8.10 17.98 4.25
N SER A 69 -9.13 17.61 5.03
CA SER A 69 -9.29 17.98 6.44
C SER A 69 -8.33 17.22 7.37
N TRP A 70 -7.79 16.09 6.92
CA TRP A 70 -6.96 15.20 7.73
C TRP A 70 -5.51 15.65 7.71
N SER A 71 -4.88 15.63 8.89
CA SER A 71 -3.45 15.94 9.04
C SER A 71 -2.77 14.86 9.85
N ARG A 72 -1.43 14.82 9.81
CA ARG A 72 -0.65 13.89 10.63
C ARG A 72 -1.00 14.04 12.11
N ALA A 73 -1.43 12.94 12.72
CA ALA A 73 -1.84 12.96 14.12
C ALA A 73 -0.68 13.40 15.01
N VAL A 74 -1.01 14.17 16.06
CA VAL A 74 -0.04 14.66 17.03
C VAL A 74 -0.05 13.79 18.30
N GLY A 75 1.15 13.39 18.73
CA GLY A 75 1.39 12.61 19.94
C GLY A 75 1.18 13.43 21.21
N HIS A 76 1.26 12.75 22.37
CA HIS A 76 1.13 13.41 23.68
C HIS A 76 2.25 14.42 23.98
N ASP A 77 3.38 14.30 23.27
CA ASP A 77 4.52 15.21 23.32
C ASP A 77 4.34 16.46 22.45
N GLY A 78 3.19 16.59 21.77
CA GLY A 78 2.91 17.70 20.87
C GLY A 78 3.66 17.62 19.54
N GLN A 79 4.32 16.49 19.24
CA GLN A 79 5.01 16.28 17.96
C GLN A 79 4.16 15.42 17.01
N PRO A 80 4.32 15.58 15.69
CA PRO A 80 3.69 14.68 14.73
C PRO A 80 4.12 13.23 14.99
N MET A 81 3.14 12.32 15.00
CA MET A 81 3.39 10.90 15.20
C MET A 81 4.18 10.35 14.02
N SER A 82 5.35 9.78 14.29
CA SER A 82 6.14 9.08 13.29
C SER A 82 5.37 7.91 12.69
N ASP A 83 5.64 7.61 11.41
CA ASP A 83 5.13 6.38 10.80
C ASP A 83 5.72 5.17 11.55
N MET A 84 4.90 4.12 11.72
CA MET A 84 5.34 2.92 12.41
C MET A 84 6.39 2.19 11.58
N VAL A 85 7.48 1.75 12.21
CA VAL A 85 8.52 0.95 11.56
C VAL A 85 8.53 -0.44 12.18
N TYR A 86 8.14 -1.42 11.39
CA TYR A 86 8.20 -2.84 11.73
C TYR A 86 9.63 -3.38 11.53
N SER A 87 10.01 -4.37 12.35
CA SER A 87 11.22 -5.14 12.08
C SER A 87 11.09 -5.84 10.72
N GLN A 88 12.21 -6.09 10.05
CA GLN A 88 12.19 -6.76 8.74
C GLN A 88 11.42 -8.07 8.78
N GLU A 89 11.59 -8.88 9.85
CA GLU A 89 10.84 -10.11 10.06
C GLU A 89 9.32 -9.88 10.17
N LEU A 90 8.86 -8.94 11.00
CA LEU A 90 7.42 -8.67 11.13
C LEU A 90 6.81 -8.09 9.85
N ALA A 91 7.59 -7.33 9.09
CA ALA A 91 7.18 -6.75 7.83
C ALA A 91 7.08 -7.82 6.72
N THR A 92 8.16 -8.58 6.46
CA THR A 92 8.23 -9.48 5.29
C THR A 92 7.63 -10.86 5.55
N THR A 93 7.85 -11.45 6.73
CA THR A 93 7.36 -12.81 7.05
C THR A 93 6.19 -12.81 8.04
N GLY A 94 5.91 -11.66 8.65
CA GLY A 94 4.83 -11.47 9.61
C GLY A 94 3.51 -11.04 8.98
N CYS A 95 2.87 -10.04 9.57
CA CYS A 95 1.48 -9.68 9.27
C CYS A 95 1.32 -8.88 7.96
N LEU A 96 2.38 -8.19 7.53
CA LEU A 96 2.31 -7.32 6.35
C LEU A 96 2.64 -8.08 5.06
N GLY A 97 3.58 -9.03 5.09
CA GLY A 97 4.01 -9.76 3.90
C GLY A 97 4.84 -8.93 2.91
N THR A 98 5.37 -7.79 3.35
CA THR A 98 6.17 -6.87 2.53
C THR A 98 6.94 -5.87 3.41
N ASN A 99 8.11 -5.43 2.95
CA ASN A 99 8.85 -4.30 3.51
C ASN A 99 8.42 -2.95 2.90
N ILE A 100 7.54 -2.95 1.90
CA ILE A 100 7.04 -1.76 1.22
C ILE A 100 5.66 -1.40 1.77
N TYR A 101 5.64 -0.52 2.77
CA TYR A 101 4.41 -0.12 3.44
C TYR A 101 4.46 1.32 3.97
N LEU A 102 3.28 1.85 4.31
CA LEU A 102 3.06 3.04 5.12
C LEU A 102 2.10 2.67 6.26
N ASP A 103 2.45 3.04 7.48
CA ASP A 103 1.58 2.89 8.66
C ASP A 103 1.58 4.23 9.41
N ARG A 104 0.50 5.00 9.22
CA ARG A 104 0.39 6.40 9.64
C ARG A 104 -0.88 6.66 10.43
N TYR A 105 -0.79 7.49 11.46
CA TYR A 105 -1.95 8.04 12.14
C TYR A 105 -2.29 9.42 11.57
N LEU A 106 -3.55 9.62 11.21
CA LEU A 106 -4.12 10.89 10.79
C LEU A 106 -5.17 11.34 11.79
N ALA A 107 -5.41 12.65 11.84
CA ALA A 107 -6.41 13.27 12.70
C ALA A 107 -7.16 14.38 11.96
N ASP A 108 -8.44 14.50 12.28
CA ASP A 108 -9.29 15.65 11.97
C ASP A 108 -10.12 15.99 13.21
N GLY A 109 -9.81 17.12 13.84
CA GLY A 109 -10.32 17.47 15.16
C GLY A 109 -10.01 16.39 16.19
N ASP A 110 -11.06 15.85 16.82
CA ASP A 110 -10.95 14.77 17.81
C ASP A 110 -10.92 13.37 17.18
N ARG A 111 -11.23 13.25 15.88
CA ARG A 111 -11.23 11.98 15.15
C ARG A 111 -9.80 11.58 14.83
N ARG A 112 -9.47 10.30 15.02
CA ARG A 112 -8.15 9.73 14.70
C ARG A 112 -8.32 8.42 13.96
N ILE A 113 -7.59 8.26 12.87
CA ILE A 113 -7.62 7.06 12.05
C ILE A 113 -6.21 6.60 11.73
N LYS A 114 -6.02 5.29 11.68
CA LYS A 114 -4.77 4.68 11.25
C LYS A 114 -4.92 4.24 9.79
N VAL A 115 -3.99 4.67 8.96
CA VAL A 115 -3.87 4.29 7.54
C VAL A 115 -2.72 3.33 7.40
N LEU A 116 -3.00 2.14 6.87
CA LEU A 116 -2.01 1.13 6.53
C LEU A 116 -2.09 0.84 5.02
N VAL A 117 -1.02 1.14 4.30
CA VAL A 117 -0.88 0.84 2.87
C VAL A 117 0.25 -0.16 2.70
N THR A 118 0.03 -1.27 2.02
CA THR A 118 1.07 -2.26 1.71
C THR A 118 1.15 -2.52 0.22
N TYR A 119 2.35 -2.70 -0.31
CA TYR A 119 2.59 -3.01 -1.73
C TYR A 119 3.27 -4.35 -1.90
N HIS A 120 2.78 -5.11 -2.88
CA HIS A 120 3.28 -6.43 -3.19
C HIS A 120 3.49 -6.57 -4.70
N ALA A 121 4.72 -6.87 -5.08
CA ALA A 121 5.07 -7.37 -6.39
C ALA A 121 4.65 -8.84 -6.55
N VAL A 122 4.37 -9.29 -7.78
CA VAL A 122 4.07 -10.71 -8.08
C VAL A 122 5.09 -11.65 -7.46
N GLY A 123 4.61 -12.83 -7.04
CA GLY A 123 5.42 -13.94 -6.56
C GLY A 123 5.41 -14.08 -5.04
N ASP A 124 5.15 -12.99 -4.32
CA ASP A 124 4.98 -13.03 -2.88
C ASP A 124 3.49 -13.24 -2.51
N GLN A 125 3.04 -14.49 -2.65
CA GLN A 125 1.74 -14.94 -2.13
C GLN A 125 1.83 -15.20 -0.61
N SER A 126 2.65 -14.43 0.12
CA SER A 126 2.62 -14.45 1.58
C SER A 126 1.21 -14.10 2.05
N SER A 127 0.81 -14.76 3.14
CA SER A 127 -0.46 -14.52 3.80
C SER A 127 -0.47 -13.12 4.40
N PHE A 128 -0.84 -12.10 3.64
CA PHE A 128 -1.10 -10.77 4.21
C PHE A 128 -2.36 -10.86 5.08
N CYS A 129 -2.27 -10.30 6.28
CA CYS A 129 -3.32 -10.40 7.28
C CYS A 129 -4.40 -9.32 7.02
N VAL A 130 -5.67 -9.70 7.16
CA VAL A 130 -6.84 -8.80 7.10
C VAL A 130 -7.45 -8.66 8.50
N PRO A 131 -8.05 -7.51 8.87
CA PRO A 131 -8.46 -7.20 10.23
C PRO A 131 -9.23 -8.34 10.93
N GLU A 132 -10.19 -8.96 10.24
CA GLU A 132 -11.01 -10.03 10.81
C GLU A 132 -10.24 -11.30 11.14
N GLN A 133 -9.11 -11.55 10.48
CA GLN A 133 -8.24 -12.69 10.79
C GLN A 133 -7.27 -12.31 11.92
N CYS A 134 -6.58 -11.17 11.80
CA CYS A 134 -5.56 -10.79 12.78
C CYS A 134 -6.19 -10.49 14.15
N TRP A 135 -7.29 -9.75 14.21
CA TRP A 135 -7.95 -9.40 15.48
C TRP A 135 -8.71 -10.57 16.12
N ASN A 136 -9.27 -11.47 15.30
CA ASN A 136 -9.85 -12.69 15.84
C ASN A 136 -8.78 -13.62 16.43
N SER A 137 -7.61 -13.71 15.80
CA SER A 137 -6.47 -14.49 16.32
C SER A 137 -5.87 -13.90 17.62
N SER A 138 -6.01 -12.58 17.83
CA SER A 138 -5.60 -11.93 19.09
C SER A 138 -6.65 -12.03 20.20
N GLY A 139 -7.76 -12.75 19.97
CA GLY A 139 -8.81 -13.00 20.96
C GLY A 139 -9.85 -11.89 21.08
N MET A 140 -9.89 -10.92 20.16
CA MET A 140 -10.94 -9.90 20.16
C MET A 140 -12.29 -10.50 19.74
N ARG A 141 -13.38 -10.06 20.39
CA ARG A 141 -14.72 -10.52 20.07
C ARG A 141 -15.31 -9.68 18.93
N LYS A 142 -15.62 -10.34 17.82
CA LYS A 142 -16.32 -9.73 16.68
C LYS A 142 -17.74 -9.32 17.08
N SER A 143 -18.09 -8.06 16.88
CA SER A 143 -19.44 -7.53 17.10
C SER A 143 -20.22 -7.31 15.80
N ILE A 144 -19.53 -6.98 14.70
CA ILE A 144 -20.07 -6.98 13.33
C ILE A 144 -19.10 -7.75 12.44
N GLY A 145 -19.61 -8.75 11.72
CA GLY A 145 -18.80 -9.51 10.78
C GLY A 145 -18.36 -8.72 9.55
N PRO A 146 -17.47 -9.28 8.71
CA PRO A 146 -17.06 -8.64 7.47
C PRO A 146 -18.29 -8.36 6.58
N GLN A 147 -18.44 -7.11 6.17
CA GLN A 147 -19.45 -6.65 5.23
C GLN A 147 -18.77 -5.84 4.13
N VAL A 148 -19.16 -6.08 2.88
CA VAL A 148 -18.76 -5.21 1.77
C VAL A 148 -19.69 -4.01 1.78
N VAL A 149 -19.10 -2.82 1.76
CA VAL A 149 -19.81 -1.53 1.77
C VAL A 149 -19.32 -0.72 0.60
N ASP A 150 -20.25 -0.16 -0.16
CA ASP A 150 -19.99 0.77 -1.26
C ASP A 150 -19.68 2.15 -0.68
N PHE A 151 -18.73 2.86 -1.28
CA PHE A 151 -18.30 4.18 -0.87
C PHE A 151 -18.63 5.20 -1.96
N ASP A 152 -19.21 6.33 -1.56
CA ASP A 152 -19.34 7.48 -2.44
C ASP A 152 -18.08 8.34 -2.34
N LEU A 153 -17.16 8.15 -3.29
CA LEU A 153 -15.93 8.94 -3.34
C LEU A 153 -16.19 10.21 -4.15
N ASP A 154 -16.44 11.31 -3.44
CA ASP A 154 -16.54 12.65 -4.04
C ASP A 154 -15.16 13.13 -4.47
N LEU A 155 -14.74 12.67 -5.65
CA LEU A 155 -13.47 13.01 -6.26
C LEU A 155 -13.65 14.25 -7.14
N ASP A 156 -13.12 15.37 -6.65
CA ASP A 156 -13.15 16.64 -7.38
C ASP A 156 -12.48 16.54 -8.75
N ALA A 157 -13.11 17.15 -9.76
CA ALA A 157 -12.57 17.34 -11.10
C ALA A 157 -12.13 16.06 -11.85
N VAL A 158 -12.72 14.91 -11.52
CA VAL A 158 -12.48 13.66 -12.27
C VAL A 158 -12.88 13.81 -13.73
N THR A 159 -11.99 13.37 -14.63
CA THR A 159 -12.26 13.25 -16.06
C THR A 159 -11.85 11.87 -16.58
N THR A 160 -12.56 11.39 -17.59
CA THR A 160 -12.19 10.19 -18.35
C THR A 160 -11.84 10.54 -19.81
N ALA A 161 -11.93 11.81 -20.18
CA ALA A 161 -11.79 12.25 -21.57
C ALA A 161 -10.35 12.05 -22.07
N GLY A 162 -10.19 11.19 -23.08
CA GLY A 162 -8.88 10.87 -23.66
C GLY A 162 -8.00 9.97 -22.80
N SER A 163 -8.54 9.48 -21.67
CA SER A 163 -7.85 8.52 -20.82
C SER A 163 -7.74 7.16 -21.49
N PRO A 164 -6.65 6.40 -21.29
CA PRO A 164 -6.57 5.02 -21.73
C PRO A 164 -7.69 4.16 -21.15
N VAL A 165 -7.99 3.06 -21.84
CA VAL A 165 -9.03 2.11 -21.44
C VAL A 165 -8.37 0.91 -20.78
N ASN A 166 -8.86 0.51 -19.61
CA ASN A 166 -8.42 -0.72 -18.96
C ASN A 166 -8.81 -1.92 -19.84
N PRO A 167 -7.87 -2.78 -20.25
CA PRO A 167 -8.14 -3.87 -21.20
C PRO A 167 -8.98 -5.00 -20.60
N VAL A 168 -9.07 -5.09 -19.26
CA VAL A 168 -9.81 -6.13 -18.55
C VAL A 168 -11.27 -5.72 -18.36
N THR A 169 -11.53 -4.48 -17.95
CA THR A 169 -12.89 -4.00 -17.69
C THR A 169 -13.55 -3.35 -18.91
N GLY A 170 -12.75 -2.76 -19.81
CA GLY A 170 -13.23 -1.97 -20.94
C GLY A 170 -13.61 -0.53 -20.57
N ASP A 171 -13.41 -0.12 -19.32
CA ASP A 171 -13.70 1.24 -18.86
C ASP A 171 -12.45 2.13 -18.93
N PRO A 172 -12.61 3.45 -19.22
CA PRO A 172 -11.51 4.39 -19.15
C PRO A 172 -11.04 4.61 -17.72
N TYR A 173 -9.73 4.75 -17.52
CA TYR A 173 -9.19 5.13 -16.21
C TYR A 173 -9.68 6.55 -15.85
N PRO A 174 -10.27 6.77 -14.66
CA PRO A 174 -10.53 8.13 -14.20
C PRO A 174 -9.21 8.86 -13.96
N VAL A 175 -9.16 10.16 -14.22
CA VAL A 175 -7.97 11.00 -14.05
C VAL A 175 -8.30 12.18 -13.18
N VAL A 176 -7.42 12.46 -12.22
CA VAL A 176 -7.43 13.67 -11.39
C VAL A 176 -6.08 14.37 -11.48
N GLU A 177 -6.06 15.67 -11.23
CA GLU A 177 -4.82 16.45 -11.16
C GLU A 177 -4.37 16.56 -9.71
N VAL A 178 -3.14 16.12 -9.42
CA VAL A 178 -2.52 16.22 -8.11
C VAL A 178 -1.37 17.23 -8.17
N LEU A 179 -1.19 18.05 -7.13
CA LEU A 179 -0.10 19.01 -7.08
C LEU A 179 1.22 18.35 -6.66
N GLU A 180 2.16 18.25 -7.58
CA GLU A 180 3.53 17.82 -7.32
C GLU A 180 4.49 19.00 -7.45
N LEU A 181 5.17 19.38 -6.35
CA LEU A 181 6.08 20.54 -6.30
C LEU A 181 5.43 21.83 -6.83
N GLY A 182 4.12 22.00 -6.57
CA GLY A 182 3.32 23.12 -7.02
C GLY A 182 2.89 23.06 -8.49
N ARG A 183 3.08 21.93 -9.17
CA ARG A 183 2.64 21.72 -10.55
C ARG A 183 1.53 20.66 -10.59
N PRO A 184 0.43 20.88 -11.30
CA PRO A 184 -0.57 19.84 -11.51
C PRO A 184 0.03 18.72 -12.39
N VAL A 185 -0.11 17.49 -11.92
CA VAL A 185 0.30 16.26 -12.59
C VAL A 185 -0.91 15.33 -12.67
N PRO A 186 -1.24 14.79 -13.85
CA PRO A 186 -2.35 13.87 -13.99
C PRO A 186 -2.02 12.54 -13.31
N VAL A 187 -2.97 12.03 -12.52
CA VAL A 187 -2.91 10.74 -11.85
C VAL A 187 -4.09 9.90 -12.28
N HIS A 188 -3.82 8.72 -12.86
CA HIS A 188 -4.85 7.73 -13.16
C HIS A 188 -5.31 7.05 -11.87
N LEU A 189 -6.60 7.12 -11.59
CA LEU A 189 -7.27 6.43 -10.50
C LEU A 189 -7.63 5.00 -10.90
N PRO A 190 -7.82 4.09 -9.94
CA PRO A 190 -8.15 2.72 -10.26
C PRO A 190 -9.59 2.62 -10.78
N VAL A 191 -9.81 1.65 -11.68
CA VAL A 191 -11.12 1.36 -12.26
C VAL A 191 -11.91 0.44 -11.34
N GLY A 192 -13.22 0.62 -11.28
CA GLY A 192 -14.14 -0.23 -10.53
C GLY A 192 -15.00 0.57 -9.55
N THR A 193 -15.95 -0.10 -8.93
CA THR A 193 -16.78 0.51 -7.89
C THR A 193 -15.95 0.61 -6.60
N PRO A 194 -15.91 1.77 -5.94
CA PRO A 194 -15.27 1.89 -4.63
C PRO A 194 -16.04 1.08 -3.59
N GLU A 195 -15.46 -0.06 -3.21
CA GLU A 195 -16.03 -0.96 -2.21
C GLU A 195 -14.95 -1.33 -1.19
N MET A 196 -15.34 -1.46 0.08
CA MET A 196 -14.44 -1.87 1.16
C MET A 196 -15.06 -3.00 1.97
N THR A 197 -14.25 -3.99 2.35
CA THR A 197 -14.65 -4.96 3.37
C THR A 197 -14.41 -4.38 4.75
N ILE A 198 -15.46 -4.25 5.57
CA ILE A 198 -15.42 -3.63 6.90
C ILE A 198 -15.88 -4.62 7.97
N THR A 199 -15.21 -4.63 9.13
CA THR A 199 -15.58 -5.45 10.30
C THR A 199 -15.43 -4.65 11.59
N GLN A 200 -16.22 -5.00 12.62
CA GLN A 200 -16.17 -4.36 13.94
C GLN A 200 -15.92 -5.37 15.06
N PHE A 201 -15.07 -4.99 16.01
CA PHE A 201 -14.70 -5.78 17.19
C PHE A 201 -14.90 -4.99 18.48
N ASP A 202 -15.15 -5.71 19.57
CA ASP A 202 -15.20 -5.19 20.94
C ASP A 202 -13.78 -5.08 21.51
N VAL A 203 -13.44 -3.93 22.10
CA VAL A 203 -12.15 -3.71 22.78
C VAL A 203 -12.39 -3.44 24.26
N ASN A 204 -11.84 -4.27 25.13
CA ASN A 204 -11.93 -4.11 26.59
C ASN A 204 -13.38 -3.97 27.12
N GLY A 205 -14.33 -4.69 26.49
CA GLY A 205 -15.76 -4.61 26.77
C GLY A 205 -16.56 -4.11 25.56
N GLU A 206 -17.85 -3.82 25.75
CA GLU A 206 -18.78 -3.56 24.63
C GLU A 206 -18.90 -2.09 24.22
N ARG A 207 -18.35 -1.15 25.01
CA ARG A 207 -18.48 0.29 24.70
C ARG A 207 -17.45 0.77 23.69
N ARG A 208 -16.19 0.36 23.82
CA ARG A 208 -15.15 0.70 22.86
C ARG A 208 -15.18 -0.29 21.71
N LYS A 209 -15.22 0.24 20.49
CA LYS A 209 -15.23 -0.54 19.26
C LYS A 209 -13.96 -0.25 18.48
N LEU A 210 -13.43 -1.29 17.85
CA LEU A 210 -12.41 -1.17 16.82
C LEU A 210 -13.04 -1.58 15.49
N VAL A 211 -13.01 -0.67 14.53
CA VAL A 211 -13.51 -0.88 13.16
C VAL A 211 -12.31 -0.92 12.24
N GLY A 212 -12.27 -1.94 11.39
CA GLY A 212 -11.23 -2.12 10.38
C GLY A 212 -11.88 -2.31 9.03
N GLY A 213 -11.44 -1.51 8.06
CA GLY A 213 -11.88 -1.63 6.68
C GLY A 213 -10.68 -1.77 5.75
N TYR A 214 -10.82 -2.55 4.68
CA TYR A 214 -9.78 -2.69 3.66
C TYR A 214 -10.34 -2.95 2.26
N PHE A 215 -9.56 -2.56 1.27
CA PHE A 215 -9.74 -2.94 -0.13
C PHE A 215 -8.37 -3.12 -0.79
N PHE A 216 -8.37 -3.58 -2.03
CA PHE A 216 -7.16 -3.79 -2.82
C PHE A 216 -7.22 -3.01 -4.13
N ILE A 217 -6.05 -2.58 -4.58
CA ILE A 217 -5.80 -2.09 -5.92
C ILE A 217 -4.95 -3.14 -6.62
N VAL A 218 -5.48 -3.78 -7.66
CA VAL A 218 -4.80 -4.83 -8.44
C VAL A 218 -4.69 -4.36 -9.86
N ASP A 219 -3.46 -4.11 -10.31
CA ASP A 219 -3.20 -3.66 -11.68
C ASP A 219 -4.10 -2.47 -12.06
N GLY A 220 -4.24 -1.49 -11.16
CA GLY A 220 -5.10 -0.33 -11.36
C GLY A 220 -6.61 -0.60 -11.28
N ARG A 221 -7.05 -1.68 -10.63
CA ARG A 221 -8.48 -1.98 -10.42
C ARG A 221 -8.82 -2.14 -8.94
N LEU A 222 -9.97 -1.64 -8.51
CA LEU A 222 -10.47 -1.80 -7.15
C LEU A 222 -11.13 -3.17 -6.96
N THR A 223 -10.88 -3.78 -5.80
CA THR A 223 -11.66 -4.92 -5.32
C THR A 223 -11.67 -4.95 -3.78
N PRO A 224 -12.82 -5.22 -3.13
CA PRO A 224 -12.87 -5.44 -1.69
C PRO A 224 -12.39 -6.84 -1.31
N ASN A 225 -12.16 -7.74 -2.28
CA ASN A 225 -12.00 -9.16 -2.06
C ASN A 225 -10.60 -9.67 -2.42
N ARG A 226 -9.98 -10.35 -1.45
CA ARG A 226 -8.70 -11.02 -1.60
C ARG A 226 -8.68 -12.08 -2.72
N LYS A 227 -9.80 -12.69 -3.05
CA LYS A 227 -9.85 -13.77 -4.05
C LYS A 227 -9.56 -13.28 -5.47
N ASP A 228 -9.73 -11.98 -5.72
CA ASP A 228 -9.58 -11.39 -7.04
C ASP A 228 -8.12 -10.99 -7.35
N LEU A 229 -7.21 -11.20 -6.40
CA LEU A 229 -5.77 -10.91 -6.51
C LEU A 229 -5.00 -11.92 -7.39
N ALA A 230 -5.70 -12.84 -8.06
CA ALA A 230 -5.08 -13.86 -8.91
C ALA A 230 -4.70 -13.28 -10.28
N THR A 231 -3.74 -12.34 -10.32
CA THR A 231 -3.11 -11.90 -11.57
C THR A 231 -1.72 -12.49 -11.70
N LYS A 232 -1.36 -12.93 -12.92
CA LYS A 232 -0.10 -13.64 -13.20
C LYS A 232 1.09 -12.69 -13.38
N ASP A 233 0.84 -11.44 -13.79
CA ASP A 233 1.86 -10.52 -14.32
C ASP A 233 1.62 -9.06 -13.87
N GLY A 234 1.49 -8.81 -12.56
CA GLY A 234 1.06 -7.52 -12.03
C GLY A 234 1.61 -7.07 -10.66
N TYR A 235 0.81 -6.27 -9.96
CA TYR A 235 1.02 -5.89 -8.57
C TYR A 235 -0.32 -5.85 -7.83
N PHE A 236 -0.26 -5.93 -6.51
CA PHE A 236 -1.40 -5.50 -5.71
C PHE A 236 -0.96 -4.60 -4.55
N CYS A 237 -1.84 -3.68 -4.21
CA CYS A 237 -1.71 -2.80 -3.06
C CYS A 237 -2.92 -3.01 -2.16
N LYS A 238 -2.69 -3.23 -0.86
CA LYS A 238 -3.75 -3.26 0.15
C LYS A 238 -3.83 -1.89 0.80
N VAL A 239 -5.03 -1.33 0.85
CA VAL A 239 -5.33 -0.12 1.62
C VAL A 239 -6.23 -0.53 2.77
N GLN A 240 -5.80 -0.25 4.00
CA GLN A 240 -6.50 -0.60 5.22
C GLN A 240 -6.61 0.62 6.12
N LEU A 241 -7.80 0.82 6.67
CA LEU A 241 -8.14 1.88 7.60
C LEU A 241 -8.56 1.26 8.94
N GLU A 242 -8.05 1.78 10.04
CA GLU A 242 -8.44 1.34 11.39
C GLU A 242 -8.89 2.53 12.24
N TYR A 243 -10.08 2.41 12.82
CA TYR A 243 -10.70 3.43 13.66
C TYR A 243 -11.13 2.84 15.00
N SER A 244 -10.87 3.56 16.09
CA SER A 244 -11.31 3.19 17.43
C SER A 244 -12.26 4.25 17.98
N GLY A 245 -13.54 3.93 18.06
CA GLY A 245 -14.58 4.80 18.63
C GLY A 245 -15.15 4.25 19.94
N THR A 246 -15.94 5.08 20.62
CA THR A 246 -16.68 4.67 21.83
C THR A 246 -18.16 4.91 21.61
N ARG A 247 -18.96 3.83 21.68
CA ARG A 247 -20.41 3.90 21.62
C ARG A 247 -20.98 4.59 22.86
N GLN A 248 -21.81 5.59 22.64
CA GLN A 248 -22.51 6.32 23.70
C GLN A 248 -23.77 5.58 24.17
N ASP A 249 -24.27 5.95 25.35
CA ASP A 249 -25.51 5.37 25.87
C ASP A 249 -26.71 5.82 25.01
N GLY A 250 -27.52 4.85 24.56
CA GLY A 250 -28.66 5.09 23.67
C GLY A 250 -28.35 4.94 22.18
N GLU A 251 -27.08 4.83 21.79
CA GLU A 251 -26.69 4.56 20.40
C GLU A 251 -26.86 3.08 20.01
N GLY A 252 -27.19 2.86 18.74
CA GLY A 252 -27.24 1.52 18.16
C GLY A 252 -25.86 0.86 18.10
N SER A 253 -25.82 -0.47 17.97
CA SER A 253 -24.56 -1.24 17.86
C SER A 253 -23.72 -0.91 16.62
N TYR A 254 -24.31 -0.19 15.66
CA TYR A 254 -23.71 0.25 14.39
C TYR A 254 -23.19 1.69 14.42
N ALA A 255 -23.34 2.45 15.51
CA ALA A 255 -22.98 3.87 15.51
C ALA A 255 -21.50 4.12 15.15
N VAL A 256 -20.58 3.38 15.78
CA VAL A 256 -19.14 3.52 15.49
C VAL A 256 -18.78 2.98 14.09
N PHE A 257 -19.52 1.99 13.59
CA PHE A 257 -19.37 1.50 12.22
C PHE A 257 -19.79 2.56 11.20
N ALA A 258 -20.92 3.23 11.42
CA ALA A 258 -21.38 4.32 10.56
C ALA A 258 -20.41 5.51 10.56
N GLU A 259 -19.91 5.89 11.74
CA GLU A 259 -18.88 6.93 11.86
C GLU A 259 -17.61 6.56 11.09
N PHE A 260 -17.19 5.29 11.10
CA PHE A 260 -16.07 4.82 10.28
C PHE A 260 -16.32 4.99 8.78
N VAL A 261 -17.53 4.68 8.29
CA VAL A 261 -17.89 4.87 6.87
C VAL A 261 -17.78 6.34 6.50
N GLU A 262 -18.37 7.24 7.30
CA GLU A 262 -18.28 8.69 7.07
C GLU A 262 -16.82 9.18 7.05
N ILE A 263 -15.98 8.70 7.98
CA ILE A 263 -14.55 9.02 8.01
C ILE A 263 -13.83 8.54 6.74
N ALA A 264 -14.14 7.32 6.28
CA ALA A 264 -13.50 6.76 5.10
C ALA A 264 -13.96 7.47 3.81
N GLU A 265 -15.24 7.83 3.68
CA GLU A 265 -15.76 8.65 2.57
C GLU A 265 -15.13 10.05 2.53
N ASP A 266 -14.81 10.64 3.69
CA ASP A 266 -14.14 11.95 3.79
C ASP A 266 -12.62 11.86 3.47
N LEU A 267 -11.94 10.82 3.95
CA LEU A 267 -10.48 10.67 3.80
C LEU A 267 -10.06 10.13 2.42
N LEU A 268 -10.77 9.13 1.89
CA LEU A 268 -10.35 8.41 0.69
C LEU A 268 -10.24 9.29 -0.57
N PRO A 269 -11.10 10.31 -0.81
CA PRO A 269 -10.95 11.21 -1.95
C PRO A 269 -9.60 11.93 -1.99
N SER A 270 -9.03 12.26 -0.84
CA SER A 270 -7.70 12.89 -0.74
C SER A 270 -6.56 11.86 -0.71
N LEU A 271 -6.76 10.71 -0.06
CA LEU A 271 -5.74 9.69 0.10
C LEU A 271 -5.50 8.86 -1.18
N LEU A 272 -6.56 8.49 -1.89
CA LEU A 272 -6.48 7.59 -3.04
C LEU A 272 -5.62 8.15 -4.18
N PRO A 273 -5.74 9.42 -4.60
CA PRO A 273 -4.84 10.00 -5.60
C PRO A 273 -3.37 9.96 -5.20
N GLU A 274 -3.04 10.21 -3.93
CA GLU A 274 -1.66 10.14 -3.43
C GLU A 274 -1.11 8.71 -3.42
N ILE A 275 -1.93 7.72 -3.05
CA ILE A 275 -1.56 6.30 -3.18
C ILE A 275 -1.30 5.97 -4.64
N MET A 276 -2.22 6.33 -5.53
CA MET A 276 -2.10 6.06 -6.97
C MET A 276 -0.90 6.76 -7.58
N ARG A 277 -0.49 7.93 -7.06
CA ARG A 277 0.75 8.62 -7.45
C ARG A 277 1.98 7.76 -7.17
N CYS A 278 2.01 7.06 -6.04
CA CYS A 278 3.10 6.16 -5.65
C CYS A 278 3.12 4.85 -6.45
N LEU A 279 1.96 4.29 -6.77
CA LEU A 279 1.82 2.99 -7.45
C LEU A 279 2.30 3.03 -8.90
N PRO A 280 2.58 1.87 -9.53
CA PRO A 280 2.89 1.81 -10.95
C PRO A 280 1.76 2.37 -11.82
N ASP A 281 2.11 3.02 -12.95
CA ASP A 281 1.11 3.54 -13.90
C ASP A 281 0.54 2.42 -14.76
N SER A 282 -0.54 1.78 -14.30
CA SER A 282 -1.17 0.68 -15.03
C SER A 282 -1.43 1.00 -16.51
N PRO A 283 -1.97 2.18 -16.89
CA PRO A 283 -2.16 2.53 -18.29
C PRO A 283 -0.85 2.57 -19.10
N GLY A 284 0.21 3.14 -18.54
CA GLY A 284 1.53 3.19 -19.18
C GLY A 284 2.14 1.81 -19.36
N ILE A 285 1.94 0.90 -18.40
CA ILE A 285 2.42 -0.49 -18.46
C ILE A 285 1.65 -1.28 -19.52
N GLU A 286 0.32 -1.22 -19.47
CA GLU A 286 -0.58 -1.90 -20.40
C GLU A 286 -0.39 -1.43 -21.85
N GLY A 287 -0.14 -0.13 -22.06
CA GLY A 287 0.12 0.43 -23.39
C GLY A 287 1.51 0.13 -23.95
N SER A 288 2.50 -0.15 -23.09
CA SER A 288 3.87 -0.50 -23.49
C SER A 288 4.03 -1.98 -23.85
N ALA A 289 3.12 -2.83 -23.37
CA ALA A 289 2.91 -4.18 -23.85
C ALA A 289 2.28 -4.09 -25.24
N GLY A 290 3.11 -3.88 -26.27
CA GLY A 290 2.67 -3.89 -27.67
C GLY A 290 1.82 -5.13 -27.99
N PRO A 291 1.05 -5.12 -29.10
CA PRO A 291 0.15 -6.21 -29.43
C PRO A 291 0.94 -7.51 -29.39
N VAL A 292 0.56 -8.39 -28.46
CA VAL A 292 1.07 -9.75 -28.42
C VAL A 292 0.73 -10.34 -29.76
N GLU A 293 1.74 -10.43 -30.63
CA GLU A 293 1.67 -11.17 -31.88
C GLU A 293 1.21 -12.56 -31.48
N SER A 294 -0.04 -12.87 -31.81
CA SER A 294 -0.63 -14.17 -31.55
C SER A 294 0.26 -15.17 -32.27
N VAL A 295 1.18 -15.81 -31.53
CA VAL A 295 1.96 -16.94 -32.04
C VAL A 295 0.92 -17.94 -32.51
N GLY A 296 0.84 -18.08 -33.84
CA GLY A 296 -0.23 -18.78 -34.51
C GLY A 296 -0.47 -20.12 -33.84
N ALA A 297 -1.74 -20.39 -33.52
CA ALA A 297 -2.17 -21.74 -33.23
C ALA A 297 -1.63 -22.63 -34.37
N PRO A 298 -0.91 -23.72 -34.07
CA PRO A 298 -0.47 -24.63 -35.10
C PRO A 298 -1.71 -25.14 -35.86
N PRO A 299 -1.63 -25.31 -37.19
CA PRO A 299 -2.77 -25.74 -37.98
C PRO A 299 -3.26 -27.07 -37.45
N VAL A 300 -4.55 -27.11 -37.11
CA VAL A 300 -5.27 -28.32 -36.70
C VAL A 300 -5.18 -29.30 -37.86
N GLU A 301 -4.28 -30.27 -37.74
CA GLU A 301 -4.17 -31.40 -38.65
C GLU A 301 -5.46 -32.23 -38.51
N ALA A 302 -6.28 -32.18 -39.56
CA ALA A 302 -7.56 -32.87 -39.63
C ALA A 302 -7.34 -34.38 -39.44
N THR A 303 -7.62 -34.85 -38.22
CA THR A 303 -7.56 -36.28 -37.91
C THR A 303 -8.73 -36.97 -38.58
N ARG A 304 -8.38 -37.77 -39.59
CA ARG A 304 -9.25 -38.64 -40.39
C ARG A 304 -10.03 -39.60 -39.49
N PRO A 305 -11.35 -39.79 -39.69
CA PRO A 305 -12.14 -40.70 -38.87
C PRO A 305 -11.73 -42.16 -39.15
N GLN A 306 -11.23 -42.86 -38.12
CA GLN A 306 -11.09 -44.31 -38.17
C GLN A 306 -12.42 -44.96 -37.82
N ASN A 307 -12.93 -45.67 -38.81
CA ASN A 307 -14.09 -46.52 -38.79
C ASN A 307 -13.66 -47.94 -38.43
N THR A 308 -14.10 -48.49 -37.29
CA THR A 308 -14.28 -49.95 -37.13
C THR A 308 -15.26 -50.29 -36.01
N ASN A 309 -16.46 -50.67 -36.44
CA ASN A 309 -17.42 -51.67 -35.99
C ASN A 309 -17.44 -52.30 -34.57
N PRO A 310 -18.66 -52.66 -34.09
CA PRO A 310 -18.91 -53.26 -32.78
C PRO A 310 -19.04 -54.80 -32.83
N ARG A 311 -18.51 -55.48 -31.80
CA ARG A 311 -18.83 -56.86 -31.37
C ARG A 311 -18.29 -57.00 -29.93
N SER A 312 -18.82 -57.78 -29.00
CA SER A 312 -20.10 -58.42 -28.74
C SER A 312 -19.90 -59.15 -27.40
N ASN A 313 -20.91 -59.12 -26.52
CA ASN A 313 -21.24 -60.10 -25.48
C ASN A 313 -20.25 -60.48 -24.38
N GLY A 314 -20.77 -60.51 -23.14
CA GLY A 314 -20.16 -61.27 -22.05
C GLY A 314 -20.75 -61.01 -20.67
N ASP A 315 -21.95 -61.55 -20.42
CA ASP A 315 -22.58 -61.77 -19.12
C ASP A 315 -21.62 -62.12 -17.96
N ARG A 316 -21.85 -61.54 -16.77
CA ARG A 316 -22.26 -62.29 -15.55
C ARG A 316 -22.47 -61.36 -14.34
N SER A 317 -23.63 -61.54 -13.73
CA SER A 317 -24.14 -60.97 -12.47
C SER A 317 -23.50 -61.59 -11.19
N PRO A 318 -24.08 -61.47 -9.98
CA PRO A 318 -23.73 -60.47 -8.96
C PRO A 318 -23.42 -61.12 -7.58
N ASN A 319 -23.46 -60.29 -6.52
CA ASN A 319 -23.46 -60.58 -5.07
C ASN A 319 -22.12 -60.46 -4.35
N SER A 320 -21.92 -59.44 -3.52
CA SER A 320 -22.23 -59.44 -2.07
C SER A 320 -22.15 -58.02 -1.52
#